data_AF-A0AAU6YNU2-F1
#
_entry.id   AF-A0AAU6YNU2-F1
#
_cell.length_a   1.000
_cell.length_b   1.000
_cell.length_c   1.000
_cell.angle_alpha   90.00
_cell.angle_beta   90.00
_cell.angle_gamma   90.00
#
_symmetry.space_group_name_H-M   'P 1'
#
loop_
_entity.id
_entity.type
_entity.pdbx_description
1 polymer ?
#
loop_
_entity_poly.entity_id
_entity_poly.type
_entity_poly.pdbx_seq_one_letter_code
_entity_poly.pdbx_strand_id
1 'polypeptide(L)'
;MATPASSNSNRTSFGKYLIRAATRAGRLVNQLEASVLHSPMLASVPFGYRRLGMQIVKVILLLAVASVAFFLAVGMVALWAFAAQPIEASDDEPDVFEVSHPQHRFKYPEMYDEHGSLR
;
A
#
# COMPACT_ATOMS: atom_id res chain seq x y z
N MET A 1 29.21 33.48 -21.26
CA MET A 1 29.43 32.98 -19.89
C MET A 1 28.27 32.04 -19.58
N ALA A 2 28.47 30.72 -19.66
CA ALA A 2 27.41 29.73 -19.47
C ALA A 2 27.66 28.97 -18.17
N THR A 3 26.72 29.06 -17.25
CA THR A 3 26.70 28.32 -15.99
C THR A 3 26.36 26.85 -16.27
N PRO A 4 27.22 25.88 -15.94
CA PRO A 4 26.80 24.48 -15.95
C PRO A 4 25.84 24.26 -14.77
N ALA A 5 24.59 23.92 -15.09
CA ALA A 5 23.63 23.43 -14.11
C ALA A 5 24.16 22.11 -13.52
N SER A 6 24.65 22.17 -12.29
CA SER A 6 25.00 20.99 -11.50
C SER A 6 23.72 20.20 -11.21
N SER A 7 23.49 19.14 -11.97
CA SER A 7 22.49 18.15 -11.62
C SER A 7 23.03 17.31 -10.47
N ASN A 8 22.76 17.74 -9.25
CA ASN A 8 22.91 16.89 -8.07
C ASN A 8 21.89 15.75 -8.18
N SER A 9 22.29 14.68 -8.89
CA SER A 9 21.65 13.38 -8.87
C SER A 9 21.80 12.83 -7.46
N ASN A 10 20.87 13.21 -6.59
CA ASN A 10 20.70 12.62 -5.27
C ASN A 10 20.15 11.19 -5.46
N ARG A 11 21.00 10.30 -5.98
CA ARG A 11 20.83 8.85 -5.97
C ARG A 11 20.77 8.43 -4.51
N THR A 12 19.57 8.33 -3.97
CA THR A 12 19.29 7.91 -2.60
C THR A 12 20.09 6.64 -2.30
N SER A 13 20.92 6.70 -1.26
CA SER A 13 21.79 5.60 -0.81
C SER A 13 21.00 4.30 -0.59
N PHE A 14 19.73 4.43 -0.19
CA PHE A 14 18.75 3.34 -0.04
C PHE A 14 18.60 2.43 -1.27
N GLY A 15 18.55 2.99 -2.49
CA GLY A 15 18.40 2.17 -3.70
C GLY A 15 19.59 1.23 -3.92
N LYS A 16 20.81 1.69 -3.61
CA LYS A 16 22.01 0.85 -3.71
C LYS A 16 22.00 -0.28 -2.67
N TYR A 17 21.51 -0.03 -1.46
CA TYR A 17 21.38 -1.05 -0.43
C TYR A 17 20.35 -2.11 -0.78
N LEU A 18 19.19 -1.72 -1.30
CA LEU A 18 18.13 -2.64 -1.73
C LEU A 18 18.62 -3.56 -2.87
N ILE A 19 19.28 -3.01 -3.89
CA ILE A 19 19.84 -3.80 -4.99
C ILE A 19 20.90 -4.79 -4.47
N ARG A 20 21.73 -4.36 -3.51
CA ARG A 20 22.78 -5.20 -2.92
C ARG A 20 22.20 -6.29 -2.02
N ALA A 21 21.11 -6.00 -1.30
CA ALA A 21 20.38 -6.98 -0.50
C ALA A 21 19.69 -8.01 -1.39
N ALA A 22 19.01 -7.56 -2.45
CA ALA A 22 18.34 -8.43 -3.42
C ALA A 22 19.32 -9.38 -4.12
N THR A 23 20.47 -8.86 -4.55
CA THR A 23 21.53 -9.69 -5.18
C THR A 23 22.15 -10.70 -4.20
N ARG A 24 22.35 -10.32 -2.92
CA ARG A 24 22.81 -11.27 -1.89
C ARG A 24 21.77 -12.34 -1.59
N ALA A 25 20.51 -11.97 -1.44
CA ALA A 25 19.41 -12.92 -1.24
C ALA A 25 19.30 -13.89 -2.41
N GLY A 26 19.37 -13.42 -3.65
CA GLY A 26 19.37 -14.28 -4.84
C GLY A 26 20.52 -15.28 -4.88
N ARG A 27 21.72 -14.89 -4.43
CA ARG A 27 22.86 -15.81 -4.32
C ARG A 27 22.64 -16.89 -3.25
N LEU A 28 22.10 -16.52 -2.09
CA LEU A 28 21.80 -17.48 -1.02
C LEU A 28 20.72 -18.47 -1.44
N VAL A 29 19.66 -18.01 -2.11
CA VAL A 29 18.61 -18.89 -2.65
C VAL A 29 19.22 -19.88 -3.66
N ASN A 30 20.07 -19.42 -4.58
CA ASN A 30 20.73 -20.33 -5.53
C ASN A 30 21.66 -21.35 -4.85
N GLN A 31 22.34 -20.97 -3.77
CA GLN A 31 23.18 -21.91 -3.01
C GLN A 31 22.34 -22.95 -2.27
N LEU A 32 21.22 -22.53 -1.67
CA LEU A 32 20.27 -23.44 -1.03
C LEU A 32 19.64 -24.38 -2.05
N GLU A 33 19.26 -23.88 -3.22
CA GLU A 33 18.75 -24.72 -4.31
C GLU A 33 19.75 -25.79 -4.74
N ALA A 34 21.01 -25.41 -4.96
CA ALA A 34 22.07 -26.34 -5.28
C ALA A 34 22.29 -27.37 -4.16
N SER A 35 22.27 -26.92 -2.89
CA SER A 35 22.43 -27.79 -1.73
C SER A 35 21.27 -28.79 -1.57
N VAL A 36 20.03 -28.37 -1.80
CA VAL A 36 18.83 -29.22 -1.74
C VAL A 36 18.81 -30.22 -2.89
N LEU A 37 19.17 -29.80 -4.11
CA LEU A 37 19.25 -30.66 -5.30
C LEU A 37 20.26 -31.80 -5.13
N HIS A 38 21.40 -31.52 -4.51
CA HIS A 38 22.47 -32.49 -4.23
C HIS A 38 22.34 -33.17 -2.86
N SER A 39 21.28 -32.92 -2.11
CA SER A 39 21.11 -33.52 -0.79
C SER A 39 20.89 -35.04 -0.88
N PRO A 40 21.48 -35.83 0.04
CA PRO A 40 21.32 -37.27 0.06
C PRO A 40 19.90 -37.71 0.47
N MET A 41 19.10 -36.82 1.09
CA MET A 41 17.71 -37.11 1.44
C MET A 41 16.80 -37.26 0.21
N LEU A 42 17.10 -36.51 -0.86
CA LEU A 42 16.35 -36.61 -2.11
C LEU A 42 16.91 -37.73 -3.01
N ALA A 43 18.01 -38.41 -2.64
CA ALA A 43 18.82 -39.32 -3.47
C ALA A 43 18.00 -40.35 -4.29
N SER A 44 16.87 -40.81 -3.75
CA SER A 44 15.95 -41.77 -4.36
C SER A 44 15.14 -41.22 -5.55
N VAL A 45 15.02 -39.90 -5.69
CA VAL A 45 14.22 -39.25 -6.75
C VAL A 45 15.12 -38.86 -7.93
N PRO A 46 14.77 -39.12 -9.19
CA PRO A 46 15.59 -38.70 -10.32
C PRO A 46 15.73 -37.17 -10.39
N PHE A 47 16.93 -36.69 -10.74
CA PHE A 47 17.29 -35.26 -10.70
C PHE A 47 16.33 -34.36 -11.50
N GLY A 48 15.77 -34.86 -12.62
CA GLY A 48 14.80 -34.14 -13.44
C GLY A 48 13.51 -33.79 -12.69
N TYR A 49 12.97 -34.73 -11.90
CA TYR A 49 11.76 -34.50 -11.10
C TYR A 49 12.01 -33.55 -9.92
N ARG A 50 13.21 -33.59 -9.31
CA ARG A 50 13.59 -32.64 -8.25
C ARG A 50 13.64 -31.21 -8.76
N ARG A 51 14.19 -31.02 -9.97
CA ARG A 51 14.29 -29.71 -10.62
C ARG A 51 12.92 -29.15 -10.97
N LEU A 52 12.02 -30.00 -11.50
CA LEU A 52 10.64 -29.63 -11.79
C LEU A 52 9.89 -29.26 -10.50
N GLY A 53 10.02 -30.05 -9.44
CA GLY A 53 9.41 -29.77 -8.13
C GLY A 53 9.86 -28.42 -7.56
N MET A 54 11.16 -28.12 -7.58
CA MET A 54 11.66 -26.82 -7.14
C MET A 54 11.17 -25.65 -8.00
N GLN A 55 11.07 -25.82 -9.32
CA GLN A 55 10.50 -24.80 -10.20
C GLN A 55 9.03 -24.52 -9.85
N ILE A 56 8.23 -25.56 -9.60
CA ILE A 56 6.83 -25.41 -9.21
C ILE A 56 6.72 -24.66 -7.88
N VAL A 57 7.53 -25.03 -6.88
CA VAL A 57 7.55 -24.32 -5.59
C VAL A 57 7.93 -22.85 -5.76
N LYS A 58 8.92 -22.55 -6.61
CA LYS A 58 9.30 -21.16 -6.94
C LYS A 58 8.14 -20.38 -7.55
N VAL A 59 7.42 -20.98 -8.50
CA VAL A 59 6.28 -20.33 -9.15
C VAL A 59 5.16 -20.07 -8.13
N ILE A 60 4.83 -21.05 -7.29
CA ILE A 60 3.81 -20.89 -6.25
C ILE A 60 4.20 -19.79 -5.26
N LEU A 61 5.47 -19.76 -4.83
CA LEU A 61 5.97 -18.73 -3.92
C LEU A 61 5.88 -17.34 -4.56
N LEU A 62 6.30 -17.20 -5.81
CA LEU A 62 6.19 -15.93 -6.55
C LEU A 62 4.74 -15.49 -6.70
N LEU A 63 3.84 -16.41 -7.02
CA LEU A 63 2.41 -16.13 -7.14
C LEU A 63 1.81 -15.67 -5.80
N ALA A 64 2.19 -16.32 -4.69
CA ALA A 64 1.75 -15.93 -3.36
C ALA A 64 2.22 -14.51 -3.00
N VAL A 65 3.51 -14.21 -3.21
CA VAL A 65 4.06 -12.86 -2.95
C VAL A 65 3.39 -11.81 -3.83
N ALA A 66 3.20 -12.10 -5.12
CA ALA A 66 2.53 -11.20 -6.05
C ALA A 66 1.08 -10.94 -5.66
N SER A 67 0.35 -11.97 -5.24
CA SER A 67 -1.03 -11.87 -4.77
C SER A 67 -1.14 -10.95 -3.55
N VAL A 68 -0.30 -11.17 -2.53
CA VAL A 68 -0.29 -10.32 -1.33
C VAL A 68 0.06 -8.87 -1.69
N ALA A 69 1.08 -8.66 -2.52
CA ALA A 69 1.45 -7.31 -2.97
C ALA A 69 0.31 -6.62 -3.74
N PHE A 70 -0.43 -7.37 -4.57
CA PHE A 70 -1.60 -6.87 -5.29
C PHE A 70 -2.71 -6.44 -4.33
N PHE A 71 -3.07 -7.27 -3.36
CA PHE A 71 -4.08 -6.90 -2.36
C PHE A 71 -3.66 -5.70 -1.52
N LEU A 72 -2.39 -5.59 -1.14
CA LEU A 72 -1.87 -4.43 -0.43
C LEU A 72 -1.94 -3.16 -1.28
N ALA A 73 -1.62 -3.24 -2.57
CA ALA A 73 -1.73 -2.12 -3.48
C ALA A 73 -3.19 -1.67 -3.64
N VAL A 74 -4.12 -2.60 -3.87
CA VAL A 74 -5.55 -2.31 -3.95
C VAL A 74 -6.06 -1.73 -2.64
N GLY A 75 -5.69 -2.31 -1.50
CA GLY A 75 -6.06 -1.83 -0.17
C GLY A 75 -5.55 -0.41 0.09
N MET A 76 -4.31 -0.10 -0.29
CA MET A 76 -3.77 1.25 -0.17
C MET A 76 -4.52 2.25 -1.05
N VAL A 77 -4.84 1.88 -2.29
CA VAL A 77 -5.64 2.73 -3.19
C VAL A 77 -7.05 2.95 -2.63
N ALA A 78 -7.67 1.91 -2.09
CA ALA A 78 -8.99 2.00 -1.48
C ALA A 78 -8.96 2.90 -0.23
N LEU A 79 -8.01 2.70 0.68
CA LEU A 79 -7.82 3.56 1.86
C LEU A 79 -7.57 5.01 1.47
N TRP A 80 -6.74 5.24 0.44
CA TRP A 80 -6.49 6.57 -0.07
C TRP A 80 -7.76 7.19 -0.66
N ALA A 81 -8.53 6.43 -1.43
CA ALA A 81 -9.80 6.91 -2.00
C ALA A 81 -10.83 7.25 -0.92
N PHE A 82 -10.96 6.42 0.12
CA PHE A 82 -11.84 6.72 1.27
C PHE A 82 -11.35 7.93 2.07
N ALA A 83 -10.04 8.05 2.29
CA ALA A 83 -9.47 9.20 3.00
C ALA A 83 -9.53 10.50 2.18
N ALA A 84 -9.56 10.39 0.84
CA ALA A 84 -9.71 11.51 -0.07
C ALA A 84 -11.17 11.92 -0.26
N GLN A 85 -12.15 11.14 0.23
CA GLN A 85 -13.49 11.66 0.35
C GLN A 85 -13.45 12.80 1.36
N PRO A 86 -13.91 14.02 1.00
CA PRO A 86 -14.21 14.99 2.02
C PRO A 86 -15.17 14.32 2.98
N ILE A 87 -14.85 14.34 4.27
CA ILE A 87 -15.86 14.12 5.29
C ILE A 87 -16.86 15.22 4.98
N GLU A 88 -18.01 14.86 4.40
CA GLU A 88 -19.20 15.70 4.43
C GLU A 88 -19.57 15.84 5.91
N ALA A 89 -18.76 16.61 6.66
CA ALA A 89 -19.33 17.55 7.59
C ALA A 89 -20.21 18.35 6.65
N SER A 90 -21.51 18.07 6.73
CA SER A 90 -22.54 18.73 5.99
C SER A 90 -22.29 20.23 6.16
N ASP A 91 -21.58 20.83 5.20
CA ASP A 91 -21.28 22.27 5.17
C ASP A 91 -22.58 23.09 5.07
N ASP A 92 -23.70 22.40 4.81
CA ASP A 92 -25.08 22.88 4.81
C ASP A 92 -25.78 22.71 6.18
N GLU A 93 -25.14 22.08 7.16
CA GLU A 93 -25.71 21.86 8.47
C GLU A 93 -25.33 23.02 9.40
N PRO A 94 -26.31 23.84 9.79
CA PRO A 94 -26.00 25.06 10.51
C PRO A 94 -25.42 24.75 11.88
N ASP A 95 -24.37 25.51 12.23
CA ASP A 95 -23.89 25.58 13.59
C ASP A 95 -24.88 26.38 14.46
N VAL A 96 -24.83 26.22 15.78
CA VAL A 96 -25.69 26.88 16.77
C VAL A 96 -25.65 28.42 16.64
N PHE A 97 -24.58 28.97 16.09
CA PHE A 97 -24.39 30.41 15.92
C PHE A 97 -24.84 30.92 14.54
N GLU A 98 -25.14 30.03 13.59
CA GLU A 98 -25.52 30.38 12.21
C GLU A 98 -27.03 30.55 12.06
N VAL A 99 -27.59 31.46 12.86
CA VAL A 99 -29.04 31.74 12.93
C VAL A 99 -29.62 32.21 11.59
N SER A 100 -28.78 32.76 10.70
CA SER A 100 -29.16 33.19 9.35
C SER A 100 -29.33 32.03 8.35
N HIS A 101 -28.91 30.82 8.71
CA HIS A 101 -29.02 29.66 7.83
C HIS A 101 -30.48 29.21 7.72
N PRO A 102 -31.02 28.97 6.50
CA PRO A 102 -32.43 28.60 6.31
C PRO A 102 -32.81 27.29 7.02
N GLN A 103 -31.83 26.42 7.28
CA GLN A 103 -32.04 25.15 7.99
C GLN A 103 -31.89 25.25 9.52
N HIS A 104 -31.44 26.39 10.08
CA HIS A 104 -31.12 26.52 11.51
C HIS A 104 -32.35 26.30 12.39
N ARG A 105 -33.51 26.82 11.97
CA ARG A 105 -34.78 26.64 12.66
C ARG A 105 -35.26 25.19 12.70
N PHE A 106 -34.93 24.38 11.70
CA PHE A 106 -35.31 22.98 11.66
C PHE A 106 -34.42 22.11 12.56
N LYS A 107 -33.15 22.50 12.72
CA LYS A 107 -32.16 21.79 13.54
C LYS A 107 -32.21 22.15 15.02
N TYR A 108 -32.43 23.43 15.33
CA TYR A 108 -32.50 23.96 16.70
C TYR A 108 -33.86 24.64 16.98
N PRO A 109 -35.00 23.93 16.85
CA PRO A 109 -36.32 24.52 17.05
C PRO A 109 -36.51 25.08 18.47
N GLU A 110 -35.78 24.57 19.46
CA GLU A 110 -35.82 25.01 20.86
C GLU A 110 -35.31 26.44 21.08
N MET A 111 -34.51 26.98 20.16
CA MET A 111 -34.01 28.36 20.21
C MET A 111 -35.00 29.37 19.62
N TYR A 112 -36.11 28.92 19.04
CA TYR A 112 -37.11 29.78 18.44
C TYR A 112 -38.41 29.74 19.23
N ASP A 113 -39.12 30.87 19.25
CA ASP A 113 -40.48 30.95 19.77
C ASP A 113 -41.51 30.35 18.79
N GLU A 114 -42.77 30.33 19.21
CA GLU A 114 -43.90 29.86 18.40
C GLU A 114 -44.14 30.69 17.12
N HIS A 115 -43.60 31.91 17.07
CA HIS A 115 -43.65 32.81 15.93
C HIS A 115 -42.43 32.69 15.00
N GLY A 116 -41.44 31.88 15.36
CA GLY A 116 -40.21 31.67 14.59
C GLY A 116 -39.14 32.73 14.78
N SER A 117 -39.26 33.56 15.82
CA SER A 117 -38.24 34.51 16.23
C SER A 117 -37.27 33.84 17.22
N LEU A 118 -36.02 34.31 17.27
CA LEU A 118 -35.03 33.77 18.19
C LEU A 118 -35.39 34.17 19.64
N ARG A 119 -35.45 33.19 20.53
CA ARG A 119 -35.86 33.34 21.93
C ARG A 119 -34.75 33.89 22.83
#